data_AF-A0A7J3MWL5-F1
#
_entry.id   AF-A0A7J3MWL5-F1
#
_cell.length_a   1.000
_cell.length_b   1.000
_cell.length_c   1.000
_cell.angle_alpha   90.00
_cell.angle_beta   90.00
_cell.angle_gamma   90.00
#
_symmetry.space_group_name_H-M   'P 1'
#
loop_
_entity.id
_entity.type
_entity.pdbx_description
1 polymer ?
#
loop_
_entity_poly.entity_id
_entity_poly.type
_entity_poly.pdbx_seq_one_letter_code
_entity_poly.pdbx_strand_id
1 'polypeptide(L)'
;SGGVPYFVLGPLVTDIALGYDHIATAIGAAIAAAAGADFICYLTPSEHLSLPNVEQVKEGLIATKIAAHAGDIIKRGSIAALHDIEMSLARANLDWEKQIELSLDPEKARSIHTQFRESVKSCTMCGQFCVFIIIERYTKDRNIPSVQDLLKRFNKNTTLNV
;
A
#
# COMPACT_ATOMS: atom_id res chain seq x y z
N SER A 1 -0.85 23.16 14.09
CA SER A 1 -1.66 22.91 15.30
C SER A 1 -0.98 23.32 16.61
N GLY A 2 0.20 23.97 16.61
CA GLY A 2 0.90 24.26 17.87
C GLY A 2 1.35 23.00 18.63
N GLY A 3 1.58 21.89 17.92
CA GLY A 3 1.97 20.60 18.50
C GLY A 3 0.83 19.71 18.98
N VAL A 4 -0.44 20.13 18.83
CA VAL A 4 -1.61 19.31 19.20
C VAL A 4 -1.95 18.32 18.07
N PRO A 5 -2.39 17.08 18.38
CA PRO A 5 -2.77 16.10 17.37
C PRO A 5 -3.84 16.63 16.41
N TYR A 6 -3.67 16.36 15.12
CA TYR A 6 -4.57 16.82 14.08
C TYR A 6 -5.39 15.68 13.48
N PHE A 7 -6.72 15.83 13.53
CA PHE A 7 -7.69 14.88 12.99
C PHE A 7 -8.31 15.44 11.70
N VAL A 8 -8.31 14.64 10.64
CA VAL A 8 -8.85 15.01 9.33
C VAL A 8 -9.89 14.00 8.84
N LEU A 9 -10.94 14.50 8.18
CA LEU A 9 -11.89 13.72 7.40
C LEU A 9 -11.48 13.79 5.92
N GLY A 10 -10.84 12.74 5.41
CA GLY A 10 -10.15 12.81 4.11
C GLY A 10 -8.89 13.68 4.12
N PRO A 11 -8.75 14.70 3.24
CA PRO A 11 -9.80 15.35 2.47
C PRO A 11 -10.20 14.65 1.16
N LEU A 12 -11.43 14.89 0.72
CA LEU A 12 -11.85 14.62 -0.66
C LEU A 12 -11.08 15.56 -1.59
N VAL A 13 -10.32 14.98 -2.52
CA VAL A 13 -9.56 15.78 -3.50
C VAL A 13 -10.40 16.19 -4.71
N THR A 14 -11.60 15.63 -4.84
CA THR A 14 -12.53 15.91 -5.94
C THR A 14 -13.94 15.47 -5.57
N ASP A 15 -14.94 16.24 -5.98
CA ASP A 15 -16.36 15.99 -5.67
C ASP A 15 -17.07 15.16 -6.75
N ILE A 16 -16.40 14.88 -7.88
CA ILE A 16 -17.00 14.14 -9.01
C ILE A 16 -16.85 12.61 -8.89
N ALA A 17 -16.26 12.13 -7.80
CA ALA A 17 -15.97 10.72 -7.55
C ALA A 17 -17.06 10.02 -6.71
N LEU A 18 -18.31 10.50 -6.77
CA LEU A 18 -19.43 9.96 -6.00
C LEU A 18 -19.56 8.44 -6.20
N GLY A 19 -19.68 7.67 -5.11
CA GLY A 19 -19.60 6.20 -5.12
C GLY A 19 -18.18 5.63 -5.02
N TYR A 20 -17.16 6.48 -5.19
CA TYR A 20 -15.74 6.20 -5.09
C TYR A 20 -15.04 7.15 -4.12
N ASP A 21 -15.80 7.77 -3.21
CA ASP A 21 -15.29 8.77 -2.27
C ASP A 21 -14.18 8.22 -1.38
N HIS A 22 -14.22 6.94 -1.00
CA HIS A 22 -13.11 6.25 -0.33
C HIS A 22 -11.76 6.34 -1.09
N ILE A 23 -11.76 6.33 -2.43
CA ILE A 23 -10.55 6.48 -3.26
C ILE A 23 -10.12 7.94 -3.30
N ALA A 24 -11.03 8.86 -3.61
CA ALA A 24 -10.74 10.29 -3.65
C ALA A 24 -10.19 10.79 -2.29
N THR A 25 -10.80 10.32 -1.21
CA THR A 25 -10.40 10.57 0.17
C THR A 25 -9.04 9.96 0.49
N ALA A 26 -8.74 8.74 0.04
CA ALA A 26 -7.45 8.11 0.30
C ALA A 26 -6.27 8.92 -0.28
N ILE A 27 -6.47 9.58 -1.43
CA ILE A 27 -5.45 10.46 -2.02
C ILE A 27 -5.17 11.65 -1.09
N GLY A 28 -6.22 12.36 -0.67
CA GLY A 28 -6.07 13.51 0.22
C GLY A 28 -5.54 13.11 1.59
N ALA A 29 -6.02 11.99 2.13
CA ALA A 29 -5.57 11.41 3.39
C ALA A 29 -4.07 11.09 3.37
N ALA A 30 -3.53 10.55 2.27
CA ALA A 30 -2.10 10.28 2.16
C ALA A 30 -1.27 11.57 2.18
N ILE A 31 -1.75 12.63 1.51
CA ILE A 31 -1.13 13.96 1.52
C ILE A 31 -1.19 14.56 2.93
N ALA A 32 -2.36 14.54 3.56
CA ALA A 32 -2.56 15.05 4.91
C ALA A 32 -1.69 14.30 5.93
N ALA A 33 -1.65 12.98 5.83
CA ALA A 33 -0.78 12.14 6.65
C ALA A 33 0.69 12.55 6.46
N ALA A 34 1.19 12.63 5.22
CA ALA A 34 2.56 13.06 4.94
C ALA A 34 2.86 14.49 5.46
N ALA A 35 1.87 15.38 5.44
CA ALA A 35 1.97 16.75 5.94
C ALA A 35 1.84 16.89 7.47
N GLY A 36 1.65 15.78 8.20
CA GLY A 36 1.66 15.78 9.66
C GLY A 36 0.29 15.60 10.33
N ALA A 37 -0.74 15.16 9.61
CA ALA A 37 -1.96 14.68 10.27
C ALA A 37 -1.65 13.43 11.12
N ASP A 38 -2.35 13.31 12.25
CA ASP A 38 -2.15 12.25 13.25
C ASP A 38 -3.28 11.21 13.23
N PHE A 39 -4.49 11.65 12.88
CA PHE A 39 -5.66 10.80 12.77
C PHE A 39 -6.41 11.08 11.47
N ILE A 40 -6.81 10.01 10.79
CA ILE A 40 -7.55 10.05 9.54
C ILE A 40 -8.89 9.35 9.76
N CYS A 41 -9.98 10.06 9.52
CA CYS A 41 -11.29 9.46 9.39
C CYS A 41 -11.43 8.90 7.97
N TYR A 42 -11.75 7.62 7.87
CA TYR A 42 -12.05 6.99 6.60
C TYR A 42 -13.37 7.50 6.01
N LEU A 43 -13.49 7.43 4.69
CA LEU A 43 -14.78 7.50 3.99
C LEU A 43 -15.05 6.16 3.33
N THR A 44 -16.34 5.83 3.20
CA THR A 44 -16.80 4.60 2.53
C THR A 44 -17.20 4.91 1.09
N PRO A 45 -17.36 3.91 0.22
CA PRO A 45 -18.01 4.09 -1.08
C PRO A 45 -19.43 4.70 -0.98
N SER A 46 -20.12 4.54 0.15
CA SER A 46 -21.48 5.07 0.34
C SER A 46 -21.54 6.52 0.80
N GLU A 47 -20.40 7.17 1.03
CA GLU A 47 -20.38 8.58 1.42
C GLU A 47 -21.21 9.41 0.43
N HIS A 48 -21.99 10.36 0.96
CA HIS A 48 -22.96 11.17 0.21
C HIS A 48 -24.09 10.42 -0.54
N LEU A 49 -24.20 9.09 -0.38
CA LEU A 49 -25.20 8.27 -1.06
C LEU A 49 -26.17 7.59 -0.08
N SER A 50 -25.64 6.89 0.93
CA SER A 50 -26.45 6.09 1.86
C SER A 50 -25.62 5.59 3.06
N LEU A 51 -26.22 4.74 3.91
CA LEU A 51 -25.47 4.01 4.93
C LEU A 51 -24.63 2.90 4.28
N PRO A 52 -23.39 2.66 4.75
CA PRO A 52 -22.54 1.60 4.20
C PRO A 52 -22.94 0.21 4.68
N ASN A 53 -22.76 -0.79 3.82
CA ASN A 53 -22.76 -2.19 4.20
C ASN A 53 -21.37 -2.65 4.71
N VAL A 54 -21.25 -3.91 5.14
CA VAL A 54 -20.02 -4.48 5.71
C VAL A 54 -18.83 -4.40 4.75
N GLU A 55 -19.03 -4.70 3.47
CA GLU A 55 -17.96 -4.66 2.47
C GLU A 55 -17.50 -3.22 2.21
N GLN A 56 -18.44 -2.27 2.16
CA GLN A 56 -18.12 -0.85 1.98
C GLN A 56 -17.36 -0.26 3.18
N VAL A 57 -17.66 -0.74 4.40
CA VAL A 57 -16.85 -0.41 5.59
C VAL A 57 -15.43 -0.98 5.45
N LYS A 58 -15.28 -2.24 5.02
CA LYS A 58 -13.98 -2.86 4.80
C LYS A 58 -13.17 -2.12 3.73
N GLU A 59 -13.78 -1.74 2.61
CA GLU A 59 -13.13 -1.01 1.53
C GLU A 59 -12.59 0.35 1.98
N GLY A 60 -13.40 1.14 2.67
CA GLY A 60 -12.96 2.43 3.21
C GLY A 60 -11.81 2.27 4.21
N LEU A 61 -11.86 1.23 5.07
CA LEU A 61 -10.83 0.97 6.06
C LEU A 61 -9.50 0.61 5.40
N ILE A 62 -9.54 -0.28 4.41
CA ILE A 62 -8.33 -0.68 3.65
C ILE A 62 -7.76 0.52 2.90
N ALA A 63 -8.59 1.31 2.21
CA ALA A 63 -8.14 2.52 1.50
C ALA A 63 -7.45 3.52 2.43
N THR A 64 -8.01 3.72 3.62
CA THR A 64 -7.44 4.63 4.63
C THR A 64 -6.17 4.08 5.27
N LYS A 65 -6.08 2.78 5.52
CA LYS A 65 -4.83 2.14 5.98
C LYS A 65 -3.70 2.30 4.97
N ILE A 66 -4.00 2.15 3.67
CA ILE A 66 -3.04 2.38 2.60
C ILE A 66 -2.57 3.84 2.61
N ALA A 67 -3.51 4.79 2.71
CA ALA A 67 -3.19 6.22 2.74
C ALA A 67 -2.33 6.61 3.96
N ALA A 68 -2.70 6.12 5.15
CA ALA A 68 -1.95 6.35 6.37
C ALA A 68 -0.53 5.80 6.28
N HIS A 69 -0.39 4.55 5.81
CA HIS A 69 0.91 3.91 5.62
C HIS A 69 1.79 4.66 4.61
N ALA A 70 1.21 5.12 3.49
CA ALA A 70 1.93 5.93 2.50
C ALA A 70 2.46 7.25 3.11
N GLY A 71 1.66 7.93 3.93
CA GLY A 71 2.12 9.11 4.68
C GLY A 71 3.18 8.79 5.73
N ASP A 72 3.04 7.65 6.42
CA ASP A 72 4.00 7.17 7.43
C ASP A 72 5.37 6.85 6.83
N ILE A 73 5.45 6.36 5.59
CA ILE A 73 6.73 6.18 4.88
C ILE A 73 7.48 7.52 4.77
N ILE A 74 6.77 8.62 4.51
CA ILE A 74 7.37 9.96 4.44
C ILE A 74 7.75 10.49 5.83
N LYS A 75 6.86 10.33 6.82
CA LYS A 75 7.05 10.85 8.18
C LYS A 75 8.07 10.07 9.00
N ARG A 76 8.06 8.75 8.87
CA ARG A 76 8.79 7.82 9.74
C ARG A 76 9.92 7.09 9.01
N GLY A 77 10.05 7.30 7.71
CA GLY A 77 11.15 6.79 6.90
C GLY A 77 11.28 5.27 6.97
N SER A 78 12.48 4.82 7.31
CA SER A 78 12.83 3.39 7.38
C SER A 78 11.98 2.58 8.35
N ILE A 79 11.44 3.20 9.40
CA ILE A 79 10.58 2.49 10.37
C ILE A 79 9.31 1.99 9.68
N ALA A 80 8.66 2.83 8.87
CA ALA A 80 7.44 2.45 8.15
C ALA A 80 7.75 1.64 6.88
N ALA A 81 8.85 1.97 6.19
CA ALA A 81 9.23 1.31 4.92
C ALA A 81 9.66 -0.15 5.06
N LEU A 82 9.92 -0.65 6.28
CA LEU A 82 10.31 -2.05 6.51
C LEU A 82 9.29 -3.03 5.91
N HIS A 83 7.99 -2.78 6.11
CA HIS A 83 6.91 -3.63 5.63
C HIS A 83 6.91 -3.74 4.08
N ASP A 84 7.10 -2.60 3.38
CA ASP A 84 7.21 -2.56 1.91
C ASP A 84 8.45 -3.30 1.41
N ILE A 85 9.56 -3.20 2.13
CA ILE A 85 10.81 -3.87 1.76
C ILE A 85 10.65 -5.39 1.87
N GLU A 86 10.07 -5.89 2.96
CA GLU A 86 9.78 -7.31 3.12
C GLU A 86 8.84 -7.82 2.02
N MET A 87 7.76 -7.09 1.74
CA MET A 87 6.85 -7.39 0.63
C MET A 87 7.58 -7.41 -0.73
N SER A 88 8.45 -6.43 -0.97
CA SER A 88 9.19 -6.29 -2.23
C SER A 88 10.20 -7.42 -2.43
N LEU A 89 10.85 -7.87 -1.35
CA LEU A 89 11.75 -9.03 -1.38
C LEU A 89 10.97 -10.33 -1.63
N ALA A 90 9.81 -10.51 -0.97
CA ALA A 90 8.93 -11.65 -1.22
C ALA A 90 8.46 -11.69 -2.69
N ARG A 91 8.05 -10.54 -3.25
CA ARG A 91 7.71 -10.39 -4.69
C ARG A 91 8.88 -10.76 -5.60
N ALA A 92 10.07 -10.26 -5.29
CA ALA A 92 11.27 -10.49 -6.08
C ALA A 92 11.71 -11.97 -6.10
N ASN A 93 11.31 -12.74 -5.08
CA ASN A 93 11.56 -14.18 -4.94
C ASN A 93 10.37 -15.05 -5.37
N LEU A 94 9.26 -14.44 -5.81
CA LEU A 94 7.99 -15.13 -6.10
C LEU A 94 7.48 -15.98 -4.92
N ASP A 95 7.74 -15.54 -3.69
CA ASP A 95 7.23 -16.17 -2.47
C ASP A 95 5.79 -15.71 -2.23
N TRP A 96 4.84 -16.47 -2.75
CA TRP A 96 3.41 -16.13 -2.70
C TRP A 96 2.82 -16.20 -1.29
N GLU A 97 3.25 -17.16 -0.48
CA GLU A 97 2.74 -17.28 0.89
C GLU A 97 3.20 -16.08 1.72
N LYS A 98 4.47 -15.66 1.60
CA LYS A 98 4.94 -14.48 2.31
C LYS A 98 4.30 -13.19 1.81
N GLN A 99 4.10 -13.05 0.49
CA GLN A 99 3.37 -11.90 -0.08
C GLN A 99 1.93 -11.80 0.46
N ILE A 100 1.23 -12.93 0.55
CA ILE A 100 -0.15 -12.95 1.05
C ILE A 100 -0.18 -12.61 2.55
N GLU A 101 0.72 -13.21 3.34
CA GLU A 101 0.87 -12.93 4.78
C GLU A 101 1.12 -11.45 5.07
N LEU A 102 1.97 -10.80 4.28
CA LEU A 102 2.32 -9.39 4.44
C LEU A 102 1.26 -8.42 3.88
N SER A 103 0.23 -8.90 3.20
CA SER A 103 -0.79 -8.02 2.62
C SER A 103 -1.76 -7.48 3.68
N LEU A 104 -2.39 -6.33 3.42
CA LEU A 104 -3.39 -5.74 4.32
C LEU A 104 -4.70 -6.55 4.40
N ASP A 105 -4.96 -7.40 3.40
CA ASP A 105 -6.14 -8.25 3.30
C ASP A 105 -5.74 -9.60 2.68
N PRO A 106 -5.15 -10.53 3.47
CA PRO A 106 -4.64 -11.80 2.98
C PRO A 106 -5.69 -12.67 2.27
N GLU A 107 -6.93 -12.62 2.73
CA GLU A 107 -8.03 -13.37 2.12
C GLU A 107 -8.33 -12.87 0.70
N LYS A 108 -8.42 -11.55 0.52
CA LYS A 108 -8.63 -10.94 -0.81
C LYS A 108 -7.43 -11.14 -1.72
N ALA A 109 -6.21 -11.04 -1.19
CA ALA A 109 -5.00 -11.29 -1.97
C ALA A 109 -4.95 -12.75 -2.48
N ARG A 110 -5.27 -13.72 -1.62
CA ARG A 110 -5.30 -15.15 -1.96
C ARG A 110 -6.41 -15.47 -2.96
N SER A 111 -7.61 -14.90 -2.79
CA SER A 111 -8.73 -15.15 -3.71
C SER A 111 -8.42 -14.65 -5.12
N ILE A 112 -7.80 -13.47 -5.24
CA ILE A 112 -7.36 -12.91 -6.54
C ILE A 112 -6.25 -13.78 -7.16
N HIS A 113 -5.22 -14.15 -6.37
CA HIS A 113 -4.11 -14.95 -6.88
C HIS A 113 -4.57 -16.32 -7.42
N THR A 114 -5.57 -16.93 -6.78
CA THR A 114 -6.08 -18.26 -7.13
C THR A 114 -7.28 -18.25 -8.07
N GLN A 115 -7.71 -17.07 -8.54
CA GLN A 115 -8.93 -16.90 -9.34
C GLN A 115 -8.90 -17.73 -10.63
N PHE A 116 -7.75 -17.78 -11.29
CA PHE A 116 -7.53 -18.60 -12.48
C PHE A 116 -6.63 -19.76 -12.04
N ARG A 117 -7.16 -20.99 -12.02
CA ARG A 117 -6.51 -22.21 -11.47
C ARG A 117 -5.34 -22.71 -12.33
N GLU A 118 -4.53 -21.81 -12.85
CA GLU A 118 -3.35 -22.10 -13.67
C GLU A 118 -2.10 -22.18 -12.79
N SER A 119 -1.33 -23.24 -12.95
CA SER A 119 -0.06 -23.39 -12.23
C SER A 119 1.06 -22.68 -13.00
N VAL A 120 1.36 -21.45 -12.57
CA VAL A 120 2.53 -20.67 -13.02
C VAL A 120 3.36 -20.27 -11.80
N LYS A 121 4.70 -20.22 -11.94
CA LYS A 121 5.61 -19.80 -10.84
C LYS A 121 5.35 -18.34 -10.41
N SER A 122 4.97 -17.49 -11.36
CA SER A 122 4.61 -16.08 -11.19
C SER A 122 3.09 -15.91 -11.09
N CYS A 123 2.54 -14.73 -11.43
CA CYS A 123 1.11 -14.54 -11.57
C CYS A 123 0.65 -14.82 -13.01
N THR A 124 -0.65 -15.07 -13.18
CA THR A 124 -1.27 -15.36 -14.49
C THR A 124 -1.25 -14.17 -15.44
N MET A 125 -1.08 -12.93 -14.95
CA MET A 125 -1.01 -11.72 -15.79
C MET A 125 0.12 -11.77 -16.83
N CYS A 126 1.32 -12.20 -16.43
CA CYS A 126 2.47 -12.29 -17.33
C CYS A 126 2.95 -13.74 -17.54
N GLY A 127 2.55 -14.67 -16.67
CA GLY A 127 2.97 -16.07 -16.70
C GLY A 127 4.49 -16.21 -16.82
N GLN A 128 4.95 -16.98 -17.80
CA GLN A 128 6.36 -17.26 -18.03
C GLN A 128 7.19 -16.03 -18.43
N PHE A 129 6.55 -14.92 -18.83
CA PHE A 129 7.21 -13.67 -19.19
C PHE A 129 7.34 -12.70 -18.00
N CYS A 130 7.11 -13.18 -16.77
CA CYS A 130 7.33 -12.37 -15.57
C CYS A 130 8.79 -11.89 -15.48
N VAL A 131 8.96 -10.61 -15.21
CA VAL A 131 10.28 -9.96 -15.11
C VAL A 131 11.21 -10.65 -14.11
N PHE A 132 10.70 -11.15 -12.98
CA PHE A 132 11.53 -11.83 -11.99
C PHE A 132 12.03 -13.20 -12.48
N ILE A 133 11.23 -13.92 -13.27
CA ILE A 133 11.65 -15.18 -13.93
C ILE A 133 12.72 -14.88 -14.99
N ILE A 134 12.50 -13.85 -15.81
CA ILE A 134 13.44 -13.47 -16.86
C ILE A 134 14.78 -13.05 -16.26
N ILE A 135 14.77 -12.18 -15.25
CA ILE A 135 16.00 -11.74 -14.57
C ILE A 135 16.72 -12.96 -13.98
N GLU A 136 16.05 -13.81 -13.21
CA GLU A 136 16.63 -15.03 -12.62
C GLU A 136 17.29 -15.94 -13.69
N ARG A 137 16.68 -16.05 -14.87
CA ARG A 137 17.22 -16.84 -15.99
C ARG A 137 18.49 -16.25 -16.62
N TYR A 138 18.62 -14.92 -16.67
CA TYR A 138 19.71 -14.25 -17.39
C TYR A 138 20.79 -13.63 -16.48
N THR A 139 20.55 -13.47 -15.19
CA THR A 139 21.55 -13.00 -14.21
C THR A 139 22.01 -14.15 -13.34
N LYS A 140 23.19 -14.72 -13.64
CA LYS A 140 23.77 -15.86 -12.89
C LYS A 140 24.15 -15.50 -11.45
N ASP A 141 24.46 -14.22 -11.18
CA ASP A 141 24.93 -13.73 -9.88
C ASP A 141 24.09 -12.53 -9.41
N ARG A 142 22.75 -12.70 -9.33
CA ARG A 142 21.88 -11.63 -8.86
C ARG A 142 22.18 -11.33 -7.39
N ASN A 143 22.88 -10.23 -7.13
CA ASN A 143 23.05 -9.71 -5.77
C ASN A 143 21.74 -9.07 -5.31
N ILE A 144 20.95 -9.80 -4.51
CA ILE A 144 19.74 -9.26 -3.89
C ILE A 144 20.19 -8.40 -2.70
N PRO A 145 19.90 -7.08 -2.71
CA PRO A 145 20.30 -6.21 -1.60
C PRO A 145 19.71 -6.68 -0.28
N SER A 146 20.46 -6.53 0.81
CA SER A 146 19.93 -6.82 2.14
C SER A 146 18.79 -5.86 2.49
N VAL A 147 17.93 -6.25 3.43
CA VAL A 147 16.89 -5.35 3.99
C VAL A 147 17.51 -4.03 4.45
N GLN A 148 18.68 -4.09 5.11
CA GLN A 148 19.40 -2.90 5.57
C GLN A 148 19.86 -2.00 4.42
N ASP A 149 20.30 -2.57 3.30
CA ASP A 149 20.68 -1.79 2.12
C ASP A 149 19.50 -1.10 1.46
N LEU A 150 18.33 -1.74 1.47
CA LEU A 150 17.10 -1.15 0.95
C LEU A 150 16.57 -0.05 1.87
N LEU A 151 16.63 -0.25 3.19
CA LEU A 151 16.19 0.74 4.19
C LEU A 151 16.98 2.05 4.13
N LYS A 152 18.27 2.00 3.73
CA LYS A 152 19.09 3.21 3.53
C LYS A 152 18.45 4.22 2.57
N ARG A 153 17.59 3.78 1.63
CA ARG A 153 16.86 4.68 0.71
C ARG A 153 15.89 5.61 1.44
N PHE A 154 15.42 5.20 2.61
CA PHE A 154 14.46 5.92 3.44
C PHE A 154 15.12 6.65 4.63
N ASN A 155 16.47 6.60 4.73
CA ASN A 155 17.24 7.24 5.81
C ASN A 155 17.73 8.66 5.47
N LYS A 156 17.44 9.19 4.27
CA LYS A 156 17.82 10.57 3.91
C LYS A 156 16.74 11.56 4.35
N ASN A 157 17.08 12.36 5.35
CA ASN A 157 16.59 13.73 5.64
C ASN A 157 15.44 14.23 4.76
N THR A 158 14.22 13.77 5.01
CA THR A 158 13.02 14.52 4.68
C THR A 158 12.85 15.63 5.71
N THR A 159 13.80 16.57 5.77
CA THR A 159 13.41 17.97 5.96
C THR A 159 12.72 18.38 4.66
N LEU A 160 11.48 17.92 4.50
CA LEU A 160 10.49 18.68 3.76
C LEU A 160 10.32 19.95 4.60
N ASN A 161 11.17 20.95 4.34
CA ASN A 161 10.89 22.32 4.73
C ASN A 161 9.64 22.73 3.93
N VAL A 162 8.48 22.42 4.48
CA VAL A 162 7.18 22.98 4.11
C VAL A 162 6.77 23.89 5.25
#